data_AF-A0A8H7NGB6-F1
#
_entry.id   AF-A0A8H7NGB6-F1
#
_cell.length_a   1.000
_cell.length_b   1.000
_cell.length_c   1.000
_cell.angle_alpha   90.00
_cell.angle_beta   90.00
_cell.angle_gamma   90.00
#
_symmetry.space_group_name_H-M   'P 1'
#
loop_
_entity.id
_entity.type
_entity.pdbx_description
1 polymer ?
#
loop_
_entity_poly.entity_id
_entity_poly.type
_entity_poly.pdbx_seq_one_letter_code
_entity_poly.pdbx_strand_id
1 'polypeptide(L)'
;MRWSILALGVVFTSILSLFTSSPALFFFPNFVGIFWTTGMSTDPPNIRVVAALFSNISGKFLPAMFVAWVMFDKMGVRRTLGKLTAQIEKTVLWLGPCWVGALNNYTLSFIPIQRLNAHDLQQQPGAKAALAIIILILIVIAGFQVWYFREEGRFLKYIKLYALFIGSIVIFLLIPGLNLRLHHYILALLLLPGTSLQTRPSLIYQGLLVGLFINGVARWGFDPVLQTSAALRGDAPSARHSPPSFPRSSNWRVPTPAAPTSRSRGSRPMTERLTVSAFSLTMLNASAPTLKIAKTTRLPSPGPGKLIWACPSTSDLRS
;
A
#
# COMPACT_ATOMS: atom_id res chain seq x y z
N MET A 1 18.07 9.79 13.11
CA MET A 1 18.26 8.71 12.11
C MET A 1 17.09 8.57 11.13
N ARG A 2 15.82 8.54 11.56
CA ARG A 2 14.65 8.36 10.65
C ARG A 2 14.60 9.35 9.47
N TRP A 3 14.81 10.64 9.74
CA TRP A 3 14.79 11.70 8.73
C TRP A 3 15.91 11.57 7.69
N SER A 4 17.09 11.08 8.10
CA SER A 4 18.21 10.84 7.18
C SER A 4 17.91 9.68 6.22
N ILE A 5 17.28 8.61 6.72
CA ILE A 5 16.85 7.47 5.90
C ILE A 5 15.72 7.89 4.95
N LEU A 6 14.78 8.71 5.42
CA LEU A 6 13.75 9.30 4.57
C LEU A 6 14.37 10.14 3.45
N ALA A 7 15.27 11.06 3.78
CA ALA A 7 15.93 11.92 2.80
C ALA A 7 16.67 11.09 1.75
N LEU A 8 17.43 10.07 2.19
CA LEU A 8 18.09 9.13 1.28
C LEU A 8 17.10 8.40 0.38
N GLY A 9 15.99 7.90 0.94
CA GLY A 9 14.92 7.22 0.19
C GLY A 9 14.28 8.14 -0.85
N VAL A 10 13.94 9.38 -0.48
CA VAL A 10 13.36 10.38 -1.38
C VAL A 10 14.32 10.74 -2.50
N VAL A 11 15.60 10.98 -2.18
CA VAL A 11 16.63 11.30 -3.20
C VAL A 11 16.81 10.13 -4.15
N PHE A 12 16.97 8.91 -3.64
CA PHE A 12 17.15 7.71 -4.46
C PHE A 12 15.97 7.47 -5.40
N THR A 13 14.74 7.52 -4.87
CA THR A 13 13.51 7.34 -5.65
C THR A 13 13.32 8.46 -6.68
N SER A 14 13.69 9.70 -6.34
CA SER A 14 13.60 10.85 -7.26
C SER A 14 14.60 10.74 -8.41
N ILE A 15 15.87 10.38 -8.13
CA ILE A 15 16.88 10.14 -9.16
C ILE A 15 16.39 9.02 -10.08
N LEU A 16 15.99 7.87 -9.51
CA LEU A 16 15.47 6.76 -10.29
C LEU A 16 14.27 7.20 -11.16
N SER A 17 13.37 8.00 -10.61
CA SER A 17 12.22 8.53 -11.34
C SER A 17 12.61 9.38 -12.55
N LEU A 18 13.56 10.30 -12.38
CA LEU A 18 13.98 11.23 -13.43
C LEU A 18 14.64 10.51 -14.61
N PHE A 19 15.39 9.44 -14.34
CA PHE A 19 16.12 8.70 -15.37
C PHE A 19 15.38 7.48 -15.94
N THR A 20 14.17 7.18 -15.45
CA THR A 20 13.42 5.98 -15.87
C THR A 20 12.18 6.32 -16.69
N SER A 21 12.19 5.94 -17.97
CA SER A 21 11.04 6.13 -18.86
C SER A 21 10.05 4.96 -18.86
N SER A 22 10.49 3.75 -18.48
CA SER A 22 9.61 2.59 -18.44
C SER A 22 8.64 2.66 -17.24
N PRO A 23 7.31 2.55 -17.45
CA PRO A 23 6.34 2.59 -16.36
C PRO A 23 6.58 1.53 -15.29
N ALA A 24 7.03 0.33 -15.69
CA ALA A 24 7.30 -0.77 -14.76
C ALA A 24 8.57 -0.53 -13.94
N LEU A 25 9.66 -0.09 -14.59
CA LEU A 25 10.92 0.24 -13.91
C LEU A 25 10.79 1.49 -13.03
N PHE A 26 9.82 2.36 -13.31
CA PHE A 26 9.47 3.44 -12.42
C PHE A 26 8.65 2.90 -11.23
N PHE A 27 7.54 2.20 -11.48
CA PHE A 27 6.60 1.85 -10.42
C PHE A 27 7.18 0.86 -9.40
N PHE A 28 7.69 -0.29 -9.83
CA PHE A 28 8.05 -1.37 -8.91
C PHE A 28 9.22 -1.02 -7.98
N PRO A 29 10.36 -0.50 -8.46
CA PRO A 29 11.46 -0.13 -7.57
C PRO A 29 11.08 1.00 -6.60
N ASN A 30 10.30 2.00 -7.05
CA ASN A 30 9.81 3.06 -6.17
C ASN A 30 8.86 2.49 -5.11
N PHE A 31 7.93 1.62 -5.50
CA PHE A 31 7.04 0.93 -4.56
C PHE A 31 7.83 0.16 -3.51
N VAL A 32 8.82 -0.65 -3.93
CA VAL A 32 9.68 -1.43 -3.03
C VAL A 32 10.46 -0.50 -2.09
N GLY A 33 11.13 0.51 -2.62
CA GLY A 33 11.92 1.46 -1.83
C GLY A 33 11.08 2.17 -0.78
N ILE A 34 9.94 2.74 -1.18
CA ILE A 34 9.01 3.43 -0.28
C ILE A 34 8.46 2.45 0.77
N PHE A 35 8.03 1.26 0.38
CA PHE A 35 7.48 0.26 1.31
C PHE A 35 8.46 -0.13 2.41
N TRP A 36 9.71 -0.43 2.05
CA TRP A 36 10.73 -0.77 3.02
C TRP A 36 11.13 0.43 3.89
N THR A 37 11.27 1.63 3.31
CA THR A 37 11.54 2.85 4.08
C THR A 37 10.41 3.14 5.08
N THR A 38 9.16 2.96 4.67
CA THR A 38 8.00 3.16 5.55
C THR A 38 7.96 2.15 6.68
N GLY A 39 8.03 0.85 6.35
CA GLY A 39 7.91 -0.23 7.32
C GLY A 39 9.10 -0.40 8.27
N MET A 40 10.30 0.06 7.88
CA MET A 40 11.51 -0.09 8.69
C MET A 40 11.93 1.21 9.39
N SER A 41 11.50 2.39 8.91
CA SER A 41 12.04 3.66 9.38
C SER A 41 10.98 4.70 9.74
N THR A 42 10.11 5.09 8.81
CA THR A 42 9.27 6.28 9.01
C THR A 42 8.02 5.99 9.85
N ASP A 43 7.41 4.82 9.68
CA ASP A 43 6.25 4.40 10.45
C ASP A 43 6.26 2.87 10.71
N PRO A 44 7.33 2.34 11.37
CA PRO A 44 7.46 0.91 11.59
C PRO A 44 6.39 0.42 12.57
N PRO A 45 5.89 -0.84 12.44
CA PRO A 45 5.11 -1.55 13.46
C PRO A 45 5.70 -1.42 14.88
N ASN A 46 4.88 -1.58 15.92
CA ASN A 46 5.31 -1.44 17.33
C ASN A 46 6.11 -2.67 17.81
N ILE A 47 7.24 -2.93 17.15
CA ILE A 47 8.14 -4.06 17.39
C ILE A 47 9.53 -3.46 17.65
N ARG A 48 10.09 -3.77 18.82
CA ARG A 48 11.35 -3.16 19.28
C ARG A 48 12.59 -3.88 18.77
N VAL A 49 12.46 -5.15 18.37
CA VAL A 49 13.57 -5.99 17.91
C VAL A 49 13.67 -5.93 16.40
N VAL A 50 14.83 -5.51 15.87
CA VAL A 50 15.05 -5.31 14.42
C VAL A 50 14.80 -6.59 13.62
N ALA A 51 15.28 -7.75 14.10
CA ALA A 51 15.06 -9.02 13.41
C ALA A 51 13.56 -9.39 13.33
N ALA A 52 12.81 -9.15 14.41
CA ALA A 52 11.37 -9.39 14.44
C ALA A 52 10.62 -8.40 13.54
N LEU A 53 11.05 -7.14 13.50
CA LEU A 53 10.52 -6.13 12.58
C LEU A 53 10.76 -6.54 11.12
N PHE A 54 11.98 -6.94 10.80
CA PHE A 54 12.34 -7.39 9.45
C PHE A 54 11.53 -8.62 9.03
N SER A 55 11.38 -9.61 9.92
CA SER A 55 10.52 -10.77 9.69
C SER A 55 9.05 -10.36 9.44
N ASN A 56 8.52 -9.43 10.24
CA ASN A 56 7.16 -8.92 10.08
C ASN A 56 6.93 -8.21 8.74
N ILE A 57 7.83 -7.29 8.37
CA ILE A 57 7.74 -6.56 7.10
C ILE A 57 7.93 -7.50 5.91
N SER A 58 8.85 -8.47 6.00
CA SER A 58 9.04 -9.49 4.96
C SER A 58 7.77 -10.32 4.73
N GLY A 59 7.06 -10.69 5.80
CA GLY A 59 5.79 -11.42 5.70
C GLY A 59 4.68 -10.62 4.99
N LYS A 60 4.69 -9.30 5.13
CA LYS A 60 3.74 -8.39 4.46
C LYS A 60 4.14 -8.06 3.02
N PHE A 61 5.43 -8.12 2.72
CA PHE A 61 6.00 -7.65 1.44
C PHE A 61 5.50 -8.46 0.24
N LEU A 62 5.50 -9.80 0.32
CA LEU A 62 5.11 -10.63 -0.83
C LEU A 62 3.64 -10.41 -1.25
N PRO A 63 2.65 -10.46 -0.33
CA PRO A 63 1.27 -10.10 -0.69
C PRO A 63 1.15 -8.64 -1.16
N ALA A 64 1.91 -7.71 -0.57
CA ALA A 64 1.94 -6.32 -1.02
C ALA A 64 2.45 -6.18 -2.47
N MET A 65 3.47 -6.95 -2.86
CA MET A 65 3.99 -6.96 -4.23
C MET A 65 2.99 -7.56 -5.22
N PHE A 66 2.23 -8.59 -4.82
CA PHE A 66 1.14 -9.11 -5.66
C PHE A 66 0.08 -8.05 -5.89
N VAL A 67 -0.35 -7.34 -4.84
CA VAL A 67 -1.30 -6.24 -4.97
C VAL A 67 -0.71 -5.10 -5.80
N ALA A 68 0.57 -4.77 -5.64
CA ALA A 68 1.25 -3.77 -6.46
C ALA A 68 1.23 -4.15 -7.96
N TRP A 69 1.40 -5.43 -8.29
CA TRP A 69 1.24 -5.91 -9.67
C TRP A 69 -0.20 -5.74 -10.18
N VAL A 70 -1.21 -6.03 -9.35
CA VAL A 70 -2.62 -5.77 -9.70
C VAL A 70 -2.88 -4.28 -9.89
N MET A 71 -2.32 -3.42 -9.03
CA MET A 71 -2.40 -1.97 -9.17
C MET A 71 -1.82 -1.52 -10.51
N PHE A 72 -0.63 -2.05 -10.84
CA PHE A 72 0.09 -1.77 -12.09
C PHE A 72 -0.74 -2.15 -13.32
N ASP A 73 -1.14 -3.41 -13.42
CA ASP A 73 -1.72 -3.95 -14.66
C ASP A 73 -3.24 -3.75 -14.76
N LYS A 74 -3.97 -3.91 -13.64
CA LYS A 74 -5.45 -3.94 -13.64
C LYS A 74 -6.11 -2.66 -13.14
N MET A 75 -5.47 -1.94 -12.21
CA MET A 75 -6.05 -0.70 -11.64
C MET A 75 -5.60 0.58 -12.36
N GLY A 76 -4.87 0.45 -13.47
CA GLY A 76 -4.63 1.54 -14.42
C GLY A 76 -3.36 2.36 -14.17
N VAL A 77 -2.51 2.00 -13.20
CA VAL A 77 -1.22 2.66 -12.98
C VAL A 77 -0.32 2.58 -14.21
N ARG A 78 -0.25 1.44 -14.90
CA ARG A 78 0.49 1.30 -16.16
C ARG A 78 -0.01 2.26 -17.26
N ARG A 79 -1.32 2.51 -17.31
CA ARG A 79 -1.92 3.45 -18.26
C ARG A 79 -1.56 4.89 -17.90
N THR A 80 -1.78 5.29 -16.66
CA THR A 80 -1.49 6.64 -16.18
C THR A 80 -0.01 7.01 -16.36
N LEU A 81 0.89 6.05 -16.14
CA LEU A 81 2.33 6.24 -16.30
C LEU A 81 2.84 6.01 -17.73
N GLY A 82 1.97 5.55 -18.64
CA GLY A 82 2.33 5.18 -20.00
C GLY A 82 2.67 6.38 -20.88
N LYS A 83 3.77 6.29 -21.62
CA LYS A 83 4.21 7.29 -22.62
C LYS A 83 4.38 8.72 -22.08
N LEU A 84 4.69 8.88 -20.78
CA LEU A 84 5.01 10.18 -20.20
C LEU A 84 6.40 10.65 -20.66
N THR A 85 6.47 11.80 -21.33
CA THR A 85 7.72 12.44 -21.75
C THR A 85 8.26 13.39 -20.67
N ALA A 86 7.36 14.01 -19.88
CA ALA A 86 7.71 14.95 -18.83
C ALA A 86 8.16 14.24 -17.54
N GLN A 87 9.46 13.90 -17.46
CA GLN A 87 10.02 13.14 -16.32
C GLN A 87 9.96 13.92 -14.99
N ILE A 88 10.24 15.23 -15.02
CA ILE A 88 10.16 16.08 -13.83
C ILE A 88 8.72 16.14 -13.33
N GLU A 89 7.77 16.36 -14.23
CA GLU A 89 6.36 16.44 -13.89
C GLU A 89 5.84 15.11 -13.32
N LYS A 90 6.18 13.97 -13.94
CA LYS A 90 5.89 12.64 -13.39
C LYS A 90 6.44 12.46 -11.98
N THR A 91 7.68 12.90 -11.75
CA THR A 91 8.34 12.80 -10.44
C THR A 91 7.59 13.63 -9.41
N VAL A 92 7.33 14.90 -9.70
CA VAL A 92 6.66 15.79 -8.74
C VAL A 92 5.20 15.37 -8.53
N LEU A 93 4.44 15.13 -9.60
CA LEU A 93 3.00 14.89 -9.52
C LEU A 93 2.64 13.47 -9.10
N TRP A 94 3.47 12.46 -9.32
CA TRP A 94 3.17 11.09 -8.92
C TRP A 94 3.99 10.66 -7.71
N LEU A 95 5.32 10.79 -7.77
CA LEU A 95 6.20 10.32 -6.69
C LEU A 95 6.08 11.21 -5.44
N GLY A 96 5.92 12.53 -5.61
CA GLY A 96 5.69 13.45 -4.49
C GLY A 96 4.48 13.07 -3.63
N PRO A 97 3.26 13.01 -4.21
CA PRO A 97 2.06 12.55 -3.51
C PRO A 97 2.17 11.12 -2.98
N CYS A 98 2.91 10.23 -3.64
CA CYS A 98 3.20 8.88 -3.13
C CYS A 98 3.97 8.92 -1.81
N TRP A 99 5.02 9.74 -1.71
CA TRP A 99 5.72 9.96 -0.44
C TRP A 99 4.81 10.62 0.61
N VAL A 100 3.97 11.58 0.21
CA VAL A 100 2.99 12.21 1.11
C VAL A 100 2.06 11.15 1.71
N GLY A 101 1.51 10.25 0.90
CA GLY A 101 0.65 9.16 1.38
C GLY A 101 1.41 8.13 2.23
N ALA A 102 2.65 7.81 1.86
CA ALA A 102 3.51 6.89 2.62
C ALA A 102 3.85 7.44 4.02
N LEU A 103 3.87 8.76 4.16
CA LEU A 103 4.10 9.52 5.39
C LEU A 103 2.79 10.03 6.02
N ASN A 104 1.66 9.38 5.77
CA ASN A 104 0.33 9.79 6.27
C ASN A 104 0.32 10.14 7.77
N ASN A 105 1.10 9.43 8.60
CA ASN A 105 1.26 9.69 10.03
C ASN A 105 1.87 11.06 10.36
N TYR A 106 2.62 11.67 9.43
CA TYR A 106 3.19 13.02 9.54
C TYR A 106 2.45 14.05 8.68
N THR A 107 1.96 13.65 7.52
CA THR A 107 1.42 14.57 6.51
C THR A 107 -0.07 14.77 6.62
N LEU A 108 -0.83 13.80 7.12
CA LEU A 108 -2.30 13.85 7.18
C LEU A 108 -2.83 13.72 8.62
N SER A 109 -1.94 13.57 9.60
CA SER A 109 -2.29 13.50 11.02
C SER A 109 -2.81 14.82 11.61
N PHE A 110 -2.60 15.95 10.92
CA PHE A 110 -3.17 17.24 11.31
C PHE A 110 -4.69 17.29 11.11
N ILE A 111 -5.25 16.40 10.29
CA ILE A 111 -6.69 16.33 10.06
C ILE A 111 -7.32 15.70 11.31
N PRO A 112 -8.22 16.39 12.03
CA PRO A 112 -8.80 15.93 13.28
C PRO A 112 -9.86 14.83 13.02
N ILE A 113 -9.43 13.69 12.52
CA ILE A 113 -10.25 12.50 12.29
C ILE A 113 -9.43 11.29 12.71
N GLN A 114 -9.52 10.92 13.99
CA GLN A 114 -8.83 9.73 14.48
C GLN A 114 -9.64 8.46 14.22
N ARG A 115 -10.98 8.56 14.28
CA ARG A 115 -11.92 7.46 14.08
C ARG A 115 -13.21 7.99 13.46
N LEU A 116 -13.72 7.30 12.45
CA LEU A 116 -15.04 7.56 11.86
C LEU A 116 -16.15 6.91 12.71
N ASN A 117 -16.20 7.24 14.00
CA ASN A 117 -17.26 6.80 14.91
C ASN A 117 -18.11 8.03 15.28
N ALA A 118 -19.44 7.89 15.24
CA ALA A 118 -20.37 8.97 15.59
C ALA A 118 -20.07 9.59 16.96
N HIS A 119 -19.69 8.76 17.93
CA HIS A 119 -19.30 9.21 19.27
C HIS A 119 -18.01 10.03 19.25
N ASP A 120 -16.96 9.56 18.55
CA ASP A 120 -15.66 10.23 18.48
C ASP A 120 -15.73 11.54 17.67
N LEU A 121 -16.59 11.58 16.65
CA LEU A 121 -16.82 12.76 15.81
C LEU A 121 -17.60 13.88 16.52
N GLN A 122 -18.37 13.54 17.56
CA GLN A 122 -19.03 14.52 18.42
C GLN A 122 -18.08 15.14 19.45
N GLN A 123 -17.09 14.36 19.90
CA GLN A 123 -16.15 14.79 20.94
C GLN A 123 -14.94 15.57 20.41
N GLN A 124 -14.61 15.43 19.13
CA GLN A 124 -13.49 16.14 18.52
C GLN A 124 -13.90 17.49 17.91
N PRO A 125 -13.46 18.64 18.46
CA PRO A 125 -13.76 19.94 17.88
C PRO A 125 -13.14 20.05 16.49
N GLY A 126 -13.94 20.45 15.50
CA GLY A 126 -13.50 20.60 14.10
C GLY A 126 -13.53 19.32 13.24
N ALA A 127 -13.74 18.13 13.83
CA ALA A 127 -13.75 16.86 13.08
C ALA A 127 -14.86 16.79 12.02
N LYS A 128 -16.07 17.27 12.36
CA LYS A 128 -17.21 17.34 11.42
C LYS A 128 -16.92 18.27 10.24
N ALA A 129 -16.32 19.43 10.51
CA ALA A 129 -15.98 20.40 9.47
C ALA A 129 -14.88 19.86 8.53
N ALA A 130 -13.82 19.28 9.09
CA ALA A 130 -12.76 18.65 8.32
C ALA A 130 -13.30 17.50 7.45
N LEU A 131 -14.17 16.65 8.01
CA LEU A 131 -14.82 15.56 7.27
C LEU A 131 -15.69 16.09 6.13
N ALA A 132 -16.50 17.12 6.37
CA ALA A 132 -17.35 17.73 5.34
C ALA A 132 -16.52 18.30 4.18
N ILE A 133 -15.40 18.98 4.48
CA ILE A 133 -14.49 19.52 3.47
C ILE A 133 -13.87 18.39 2.62
N ILE A 134 -13.39 17.31 3.26
CA ILE A 134 -12.81 16.16 2.55
C ILE A 134 -13.86 15.52 1.64
N ILE A 135 -15.09 15.32 2.13
CA ILE A 135 -16.18 14.77 1.32
C ILE A 135 -16.47 15.67 0.11
N LEU A 136 -16.55 16.99 0.31
CA LEU A 136 -16.77 17.94 -0.78
C LEU A 136 -15.67 17.86 -1.84
N ILE A 137 -14.40 17.82 -1.43
CA ILE A 137 -13.26 17.66 -2.33
C ILE A 137 -13.37 16.35 -3.11
N LEU A 138 -13.70 15.23 -2.44
CA LEU A 138 -13.87 13.93 -3.09
C LEU A 138 -15.02 13.93 -4.10
N ILE A 139 -16.14 14.62 -3.81
CA ILE A 139 -17.26 14.77 -4.75
C ILE A 139 -16.81 15.52 -6.00
N VAL A 140 -16.09 16.63 -5.83
CA VAL A 140 -15.56 17.42 -6.96
C VAL A 140 -14.61 16.57 -7.82
N ILE A 141 -13.64 15.88 -7.18
CA ILE A 141 -12.72 14.97 -7.86
C ILE A 141 -13.48 13.88 -8.61
N ALA A 142 -14.46 13.23 -7.96
CA ALA A 142 -15.27 12.19 -8.56
C ALA A 142 -16.07 12.71 -9.77
N GLY A 143 -16.66 13.90 -9.67
CA GLY A 143 -17.37 14.55 -10.76
C GLY A 143 -16.48 14.78 -11.99
N PHE A 144 -15.26 15.31 -11.78
CA PHE A 144 -14.28 15.45 -12.85
C PHE A 144 -13.88 14.12 -13.46
N GLN A 145 -13.57 13.10 -12.65
CA GLN A 145 -13.21 11.77 -13.13
C GLN A 145 -14.36 11.16 -13.96
N VAL A 146 -15.60 11.27 -13.48
CA VAL A 146 -16.79 10.79 -14.18
C VAL A 146 -16.95 11.44 -15.55
N TRP A 147 -16.78 12.77 -15.64
CA TRP A 147 -16.83 13.46 -16.93
C TRP A 147 -15.82 12.86 -17.90
N TYR A 148 -14.54 12.84 -17.55
CA TYR A 148 -13.52 12.33 -18.47
C TYR A 148 -13.67 10.83 -18.78
N PHE A 149 -14.18 10.01 -17.86
CA PHE A 149 -14.50 8.62 -18.16
C PHE A 149 -15.65 8.47 -19.16
N ARG A 150 -16.58 9.43 -19.23
CA ARG A 150 -17.63 9.46 -20.26
C ARG A 150 -17.03 9.80 -21.62
N GLU A 151 -16.14 10.80 -21.68
CA GLU A 151 -15.43 11.16 -22.92
C GLU A 151 -14.55 10.02 -23.44
N GLU A 152 -13.88 9.27 -22.54
CA GLU A 152 -13.10 8.08 -22.92
C GLU A 152 -13.97 6.84 -23.26
N GLY A 153 -15.30 6.91 -23.14
CA GLY A 153 -16.21 5.78 -23.37
C GLY A 153 -16.08 4.64 -22.36
N ARG A 154 -15.42 4.87 -21.21
CA ARG A 154 -15.14 3.86 -20.17
C ARG A 154 -16.05 3.95 -18.95
N PHE A 155 -16.91 4.97 -18.88
CA PHE A 155 -17.77 5.25 -17.73
C PHE A 155 -18.60 4.04 -17.28
N LEU A 156 -19.29 3.36 -18.21
CA LEU A 156 -20.15 2.21 -17.88
C LEU A 156 -19.38 1.06 -17.22
N LYS A 157 -18.11 0.86 -17.57
CA LYS A 157 -17.27 -0.17 -16.94
C LYS A 157 -16.97 0.19 -15.49
N TYR A 158 -16.66 1.46 -15.23
CA TYR A 158 -16.31 1.93 -13.88
C TYR A 158 -17.53 2.03 -12.97
N ILE A 159 -18.68 2.50 -13.45
CA ILE A 159 -19.88 2.55 -12.61
C ILE A 159 -20.33 1.15 -12.18
N LYS A 160 -20.20 0.14 -13.05
CA LYS A 160 -20.45 -1.27 -12.68
C LYS A 160 -19.48 -1.78 -11.61
N LEU A 161 -18.19 -1.46 -11.74
CA LEU A 161 -17.18 -1.79 -10.73
C LEU A 161 -17.47 -1.13 -9.39
N TYR A 162 -17.80 0.17 -9.39
CA TYR A 162 -18.12 0.89 -8.17
C TYR A 162 -19.45 0.46 -7.55
N ALA A 163 -20.44 0.08 -8.36
CA ALA A 163 -21.67 -0.55 -7.87
C ALA A 163 -21.37 -1.88 -7.17
N LEU A 164 -20.46 -2.70 -7.70
CA LEU A 164 -20.00 -3.93 -7.05
C LEU A 164 -19.31 -3.66 -5.70
N PHE A 165 -18.43 -2.66 -5.65
CA PHE A 165 -17.76 -2.26 -4.41
C PHE A 165 -18.76 -1.78 -3.36
N ILE A 166 -19.68 -0.88 -3.73
CA ILE A 166 -20.72 -0.36 -2.83
C ILE A 166 -21.62 -1.50 -2.36
N GLY A 167 -22.07 -2.37 -3.26
CA GLY A 167 -22.87 -3.55 -2.91
C GLY A 167 -22.14 -4.48 -1.92
N SER A 168 -20.85 -4.72 -2.12
CA SER A 168 -20.03 -5.52 -1.18
C SER A 168 -19.94 -4.87 0.20
N ILE A 169 -19.75 -3.54 0.26
CA ILE A 169 -19.74 -2.78 1.52
C ILE A 169 -21.10 -2.85 2.22
N VAL A 170 -22.20 -2.71 1.47
CA VAL A 170 -23.56 -2.82 2.01
C VAL A 170 -23.79 -4.22 2.59
N ILE A 171 -23.40 -5.28 1.88
CA ILE A 171 -23.49 -6.65 2.40
C ILE A 171 -22.72 -6.78 3.72
N PHE A 172 -21.49 -6.27 3.77
CA PHE A 172 -20.65 -6.29 4.98
C PHE A 172 -21.26 -5.53 6.17
N LEU A 173 -21.97 -4.41 5.91
CA LEU A 173 -22.68 -3.66 6.95
C LEU A 173 -23.90 -4.40 7.51
N LEU A 174 -24.48 -5.33 6.75
CA LEU A 174 -25.67 -6.09 7.15
C LEU A 174 -25.33 -7.34 7.97
N ILE A 175 -24.05 -7.73 8.08
CA ILE A 175 -23.66 -8.93 8.84
C ILE A 175 -23.68 -8.62 10.35
N PRO A 176 -24.53 -9.28 11.14
CA PRO A 176 -24.64 -9.00 12.57
C PRO A 176 -23.38 -9.43 13.33
N GLY A 177 -23.02 -8.69 14.39
CA GLY A 177 -21.87 -9.01 15.24
C GLY A 177 -20.50 -8.60 14.69
N LEU A 178 -20.46 -8.03 13.48
CA LEU A 178 -19.26 -7.47 12.86
C LEU A 178 -19.42 -5.96 12.66
N ASN A 179 -18.29 -5.26 12.71
CA ASN A 179 -18.20 -3.83 12.47
C ASN A 179 -17.28 -3.59 11.29
N LEU A 180 -17.71 -2.72 10.37
CA LEU A 180 -16.92 -2.33 9.22
C LEU A 180 -15.83 -1.35 9.65
N ARG A 181 -14.57 -1.72 9.42
CA ARG A 181 -13.41 -0.84 9.60
C ARG A 181 -12.66 -0.69 8.29
N LEU A 182 -12.97 0.39 7.57
CA LEU A 182 -12.28 0.73 6.33
C LEU A 182 -10.96 1.43 6.67
N HIS A 183 -9.89 0.64 6.69
CA HIS A 183 -8.52 1.16 6.74
C HIS A 183 -8.20 1.95 5.46
N HIS A 184 -7.32 2.94 5.56
CA HIS A 184 -6.96 3.78 4.42
C HIS A 184 -6.31 3.00 3.27
N TYR A 185 -5.68 1.85 3.53
CA TYR A 185 -5.18 0.98 2.46
C TYR A 185 -6.32 0.34 1.64
N ILE A 186 -7.46 0.04 2.26
CA ILE A 186 -8.66 -0.48 1.57
C ILE A 186 -9.27 0.65 0.74
N LEU A 187 -9.40 1.85 1.31
CA LEU A 187 -9.88 3.02 0.60
C LEU A 187 -8.99 3.33 -0.62
N ALA A 188 -7.66 3.22 -0.47
CA ALA A 188 -6.73 3.33 -1.57
C ALA A 188 -7.06 2.34 -2.70
N LEU A 189 -7.25 1.06 -2.39
CA LEU A 189 -7.60 0.04 -3.39
C LEU A 189 -8.94 0.28 -4.07
N LEU A 190 -9.95 0.76 -3.34
CA LEU A 190 -11.27 1.06 -3.89
C LEU A 190 -11.25 2.27 -4.84
N LEU A 191 -10.46 3.29 -4.52
CA LEU A 191 -10.42 4.54 -5.28
C LEU A 191 -9.42 4.50 -6.45
N LEU A 192 -8.35 3.70 -6.37
CA LEU A 192 -7.28 3.67 -7.37
C LEU A 192 -7.75 3.42 -8.82
N PRO A 193 -8.70 2.51 -9.11
CA PRO A 193 -9.19 2.30 -10.48
C PRO A 193 -9.80 3.57 -11.09
N GLY A 194 -10.43 4.40 -10.25
CA GLY A 194 -11.06 5.67 -10.61
C GLY A 194 -10.07 6.79 -10.89
N THR A 195 -8.76 6.57 -10.74
CA THR A 195 -7.70 7.54 -11.08
C THR A 195 -6.87 7.07 -12.29
N SER A 196 -7.44 6.18 -13.12
CA SER A 196 -6.75 5.58 -14.27
C SER A 196 -6.78 6.41 -15.57
N LEU A 197 -7.17 7.69 -15.47
CA LEU A 197 -7.10 8.64 -16.57
C LEU A 197 -5.67 9.17 -16.75
N GLN A 198 -5.33 9.57 -17.97
CA GLN A 198 -4.04 10.20 -18.28
C GLN A 198 -4.14 11.73 -18.16
N THR A 199 -4.51 12.21 -16.96
CA THR A 199 -4.58 13.65 -16.65
C THR A 199 -3.61 13.99 -15.52
N ARG A 200 -3.10 15.23 -15.49
CA ARG A 200 -2.18 15.70 -14.43
C ARG A 200 -2.74 15.48 -13.01
N PRO A 201 -4.02 15.79 -12.73
CA PRO A 201 -4.58 15.51 -11.40
C PRO A 201 -4.64 14.01 -11.07
N SER A 202 -4.86 13.15 -12.07
CA SER A 202 -4.89 11.70 -11.86
C SER A 202 -3.53 11.14 -11.44
N LEU A 203 -2.41 11.75 -11.87
CA LEU A 203 -1.07 11.40 -11.34
C LEU A 203 -1.00 11.65 -9.83
N ILE A 204 -1.51 12.80 -9.38
CA ILE A 204 -1.53 13.19 -7.97
C ILE A 204 -2.37 12.22 -7.15
N TYR A 205 -3.60 11.98 -7.58
CA TYR A 205 -4.51 11.08 -6.87
C TYR A 205 -3.95 9.67 -6.82
N GLN A 206 -3.46 9.16 -7.95
CA GLN A 206 -2.91 7.81 -8.02
C GLN A 206 -1.66 7.66 -7.14
N GLY A 207 -0.74 8.62 -7.19
CA GLY A 207 0.44 8.65 -6.32
C GLY A 207 0.04 8.62 -4.85
N LEU A 208 -0.85 9.53 -4.41
CA LEU A 208 -1.33 9.60 -3.04
C LEU A 208 -1.96 8.29 -2.56
N LEU A 209 -2.84 7.68 -3.37
CA LEU A 209 -3.51 6.41 -3.02
C LEU A 209 -2.50 5.26 -2.90
N VAL A 210 -1.52 5.16 -3.81
CA VAL A 210 -0.44 4.15 -3.70
C VAL A 210 0.36 4.35 -2.42
N GLY A 211 0.70 5.60 -2.08
CA GLY A 211 1.37 5.94 -0.83
C GLY A 211 0.56 5.53 0.42
N LEU A 212 -0.74 5.85 0.43
CA LEU A 212 -1.64 5.46 1.52
C LEU A 212 -1.74 3.94 1.67
N PHE A 213 -1.79 3.21 0.56
CA PHE A 213 -1.74 1.75 0.58
C PHE A 213 -0.44 1.24 1.20
N ILE A 214 0.71 1.77 0.76
CA ILE A 214 2.02 1.41 1.30
C ILE A 214 2.07 1.65 2.80
N ASN A 215 1.69 2.84 3.27
CA ASN A 215 1.68 3.17 4.70
C ASN A 215 0.80 2.19 5.49
N GLY A 216 -0.45 1.98 5.04
CA GLY A 216 -1.38 1.12 5.75
C GLY A 216 -0.90 -0.33 5.85
N VAL A 217 -0.41 -0.91 4.75
CA VAL A 217 0.07 -2.31 4.76
C VAL A 217 1.40 -2.45 5.48
N ALA A 218 2.35 -1.53 5.34
CA ALA A 218 3.63 -1.62 6.02
C ALA A 218 3.46 -1.55 7.54
N ARG A 219 2.70 -0.57 8.04
CA ARG A 219 2.47 -0.34 9.46
C ARG A 219 1.53 -1.37 10.08
N TRP A 220 0.36 -1.58 9.49
CA TRP A 220 -0.72 -2.38 10.08
C TRP A 220 -0.84 -3.78 9.47
N GLY A 221 -0.48 -3.93 8.20
CA GLY A 221 -0.67 -5.19 7.46
C GLY A 221 -2.00 -5.21 6.71
N PHE A 222 -2.42 -6.40 6.28
CA PHE A 222 -3.71 -6.64 5.63
C PHE A 222 -4.80 -6.86 6.70
N ASP A 223 -5.04 -5.84 7.51
CA ASP A 223 -6.02 -5.92 8.59
C ASP A 223 -7.45 -6.15 8.07
N PRO A 224 -8.24 -7.00 8.73
CA PRO A 224 -9.55 -7.39 8.22
C PRO A 224 -10.51 -6.19 8.11
N VAL A 225 -11.27 -6.18 7.01
CA VAL A 225 -12.32 -5.18 6.71
C VAL A 225 -13.47 -5.25 7.73
N LEU A 226 -13.77 -6.46 8.19
CA LEU A 226 -14.79 -6.75 9.20
C LEU A 226 -14.11 -7.19 10.49
N GLN A 227 -14.41 -6.49 11.59
CA GLN A 227 -13.85 -6.76 12.90
C GLN A 227 -14.96 -6.97 13.93
N THR A 228 -14.77 -7.90 14.86
CA THR A 228 -15.69 -8.04 16.00
C THR A 228 -15.55 -6.83 16.92
N SER A 229 -16.59 -6.54 17.70
CA SER A 229 -16.55 -5.47 18.72
C SER A 229 -15.47 -5.70 19.79
N ALA A 230 -15.03 -6.95 19.98
CA ALA A 230 -13.90 -7.30 20.85
C ALA A 230 -12.56 -6.92 20.20
N ALA A 231 -12.36 -7.25 18.92
CA ALA A 231 -11.15 -6.89 18.17
C ALA A 231 -10.97 -5.36 18.00
N LEU A 232 -12.08 -4.62 17.89
CA LEU A 232 -12.05 -3.14 17.81
C LEU A 232 -11.66 -2.44 19.11
N ARG A 233 -11.89 -3.09 20.26
CA ARG A 233 -11.57 -2.52 21.57
C ARG A 233 -10.05 -2.51 21.84
N GLY A 234 -9.31 -3.44 21.24
CA GLY A 234 -7.87 -3.62 21.51
C GLY A 234 -7.57 -3.84 23.01
N ASP A 235 -6.33 -3.56 23.41
CA ASP A 235 -5.85 -3.56 24.81
C ASP A 235 -6.42 -2.40 25.67
N ALA A 236 -7.64 -1.93 25.38
CA ALA A 236 -8.32 -1.03 26.30
C ALA A 236 -8.54 -1.77 27.62
N PRO A 237 -8.13 -1.21 28.79
CA PRO A 237 -8.34 -1.88 30.06
C PRO A 237 -9.82 -2.21 30.20
N SER A 238 -10.12 -3.51 30.29
CA SER A 238 -11.42 -3.94 30.75
C SER A 238 -11.53 -3.47 32.19
N ALA A 239 -12.18 -2.32 32.40
CA ALA A 239 -12.67 -1.97 33.71
C ALA A 239 -13.63 -3.09 34.11
N ARG A 240 -13.12 -3.99 34.97
CA ARG A 240 -13.76 -5.15 35.64
C ARG A 240 -13.07 -6.49 35.31
N HIS A 241 -11.84 -6.63 35.79
CA HIS A 241 -11.44 -7.89 36.42
C HIS A 241 -11.17 -7.56 37.89
N SER A 242 -12.19 -7.68 38.74
CA SER A 242 -11.93 -7.93 40.15
C SER A 242 -11.13 -9.23 40.20
N PRO A 243 -9.92 -9.26 40.81
CA PRO A 243 -9.21 -10.52 40.96
C PRO A 243 -10.13 -11.49 41.70
N PRO A 244 -10.21 -12.76 41.29
CA PRO A 244 -10.97 -13.75 42.05
C PRO A 244 -10.40 -13.75 43.47
N SER A 245 -11.25 -13.50 44.45
CA SER A 245 -10.91 -13.64 45.86
C SER A 245 -10.67 -15.13 46.11
N PHE A 246 -9.42 -15.57 46.00
CA PHE A 246 -9.03 -16.86 46.53
C PHE A 246 -9.23 -16.81 48.05
N PRO A 247 -10.04 -17.69 48.65
CA PRO A 247 -10.03 -17.84 50.09
C PRO A 247 -8.61 -18.24 50.50
N ARG A 248 -8.00 -17.43 51.36
CA ARG A 248 -6.67 -17.67 51.91
C ARG A 248 -6.72 -18.96 52.75
N SER A 249 -6.45 -20.11 52.16
CA SER A 249 -6.24 -21.35 52.92
C SER A 249 -4.92 -21.21 53.67
N SER A 250 -4.99 -21.03 55.00
CA SER A 250 -3.87 -20.73 55.89
C SER A 250 -2.88 -21.88 56.12
N ASN A 251 -2.89 -22.96 55.34
CA ASN A 251 -2.28 -24.22 55.77
C ASN A 251 -1.22 -24.81 54.82
N TRP A 252 -0.74 -24.07 53.82
CA TRP A 252 0.40 -24.54 53.02
C TRP A 252 1.74 -24.18 53.70
N ARG A 253 2.29 -25.11 54.48
CA ARG A 253 3.69 -25.04 54.92
C ARG A 253 4.60 -25.23 53.71
N VAL A 254 5.24 -24.16 53.26
CA VAL A 254 6.37 -24.22 52.34
C VAL A 254 7.55 -24.86 53.09
N PRO A 255 8.11 -26.00 52.65
CA PRO A 255 9.35 -26.50 53.21
C PRO A 255 10.47 -25.51 52.88
N THR A 256 11.13 -24.99 53.91
CA THR A 256 12.34 -24.18 53.78
C THR A 256 13.44 -25.01 53.09
N PRO A 257 14.07 -24.52 52.02
CA PRO A 257 15.24 -25.21 51.45
C PRO A 257 16.39 -25.14 52.46
N ALA A 258 16.98 -26.29 52.77
CA ALA A 258 18.18 -26.38 53.58
C ALA A 258 19.37 -25.68 52.87
N ALA A 259 20.23 -25.05 53.67
CA ALA A 259 21.41 -24.31 53.25
C ALA A 259 22.43 -25.18 52.47
N PRO A 260 23.28 -24.57 51.61
CA PRO A 260 24.00 -25.30 50.57
C PRO A 260 25.24 -26.02 51.11
N THR A 261 25.35 -27.32 50.82
CA THR A 261 26.61 -28.06 50.97
C THR A 261 27.52 -27.77 49.78
N SER A 262 28.73 -27.30 50.07
CA SER A 262 29.81 -27.08 49.11
C SER A 262 30.19 -28.38 48.39
N ARG A 263 30.14 -28.38 47.05
CA ARG A 263 30.79 -29.42 46.25
C ARG A 263 31.48 -28.81 45.05
N SER A 264 32.68 -29.32 44.84
CA SER A 264 33.76 -28.77 44.03
C SER A 264 33.45 -28.64 42.54
N ARG A 265 34.04 -27.59 41.98
CA ARG A 265 34.01 -27.17 40.57
C ARG A 265 34.73 -28.21 39.70
N GLY A 266 33.98 -29.00 38.95
CA GLY A 266 34.50 -29.86 37.88
C GLY A 266 34.30 -29.19 36.52
N SER A 267 35.40 -28.81 35.88
CA SER A 267 35.45 -28.26 34.53
C SER A 267 35.05 -29.31 33.49
N ARG A 268 34.09 -28.98 32.62
CA ARG A 268 33.86 -29.66 31.34
C ARG A 268 33.74 -28.63 30.22
N PRO A 269 34.45 -28.79 29.08
CA PRO A 269 34.27 -27.94 27.92
C PRO A 269 32.96 -28.29 27.22
N MET A 270 32.13 -27.27 26.95
CA MET A 270 30.90 -27.40 26.18
C MET A 270 31.23 -27.21 24.70
N THR A 271 31.46 -28.31 23.98
CA THR A 271 31.36 -28.36 22.53
C THR A 271 29.90 -28.59 22.17
N GLU A 272 29.16 -27.51 21.94
CA GLU A 272 27.82 -27.61 21.35
C GLU A 272 27.92 -27.41 19.83
N ARG A 273 27.58 -28.49 19.12
CA ARG A 273 27.55 -28.59 17.67
C ARG A 273 26.39 -27.75 17.13
N LEU A 274 26.69 -26.79 16.26
CA LEU A 274 25.72 -26.20 15.34
C LEU A 274 25.36 -27.24 14.27
N THR A 275 24.23 -27.92 14.43
CA THR A 275 23.56 -28.61 13.33
C THR A 275 22.92 -27.58 12.41
N VAL A 276 23.65 -27.17 11.38
CA VAL A 276 23.09 -26.53 10.19
C VAL A 276 22.43 -27.64 9.37
N SER A 277 21.10 -27.73 9.42
CA SER A 277 20.36 -28.60 8.51
C SER A 277 20.41 -28.00 7.12
N ALA A 278 21.20 -28.64 6.25
CA ALA A 278 21.14 -28.46 4.81
C ALA A 278 19.74 -28.82 4.32
N PHE A 279 19.03 -27.87 3.71
CA PHE A 279 17.97 -28.19 2.76
C PHE A 279 18.54 -27.93 1.37
N SER A 280 18.77 -29.04 0.68
CA SER A 280 19.50 -29.15 -0.57
C SER A 280 18.91 -28.31 -1.69
N LEU A 281 19.83 -27.70 -2.43
CA LEU A 281 19.70 -27.40 -3.85
C LEU A 281 19.27 -28.67 -4.59
N THR A 282 18.02 -28.73 -5.05
CA THR A 282 17.65 -29.54 -6.21
C THR A 282 16.42 -28.90 -6.85
N MET A 283 16.62 -28.31 -8.02
CA MET A 283 15.69 -28.19 -9.16
C MET A 283 16.21 -27.06 -10.07
N LEU A 284 17.39 -27.29 -10.62
CA LEU A 284 17.90 -26.61 -11.82
C LEU A 284 17.59 -27.55 -12.99
N ASN A 285 16.33 -27.65 -13.41
CA ASN A 285 15.96 -28.13 -14.74
C ASN A 285 14.48 -27.86 -15.03
N ALA A 286 14.15 -26.65 -15.48
CA ALA A 286 12.93 -26.40 -16.22
C ALA A 286 13.33 -25.79 -17.56
N SER A 287 13.43 -26.70 -18.51
CA SER A 287 13.55 -26.53 -19.95
C SER A 287 12.97 -25.22 -20.48
N ALA A 288 13.81 -24.46 -21.18
CA ALA A 288 13.41 -23.34 -22.00
C ALA A 288 12.34 -23.76 -23.03
N PRO A 289 11.23 -23.03 -23.21
CA PRO A 289 10.43 -23.15 -24.42
C PRO A 289 11.23 -22.51 -25.57
N THR A 290 11.60 -23.38 -26.50
CA THR A 290 12.29 -23.08 -27.75
C THR A 290 11.57 -21.97 -28.52
N LEU A 291 12.31 -20.92 -28.84
CA LEU A 291 11.92 -19.85 -29.74
C LEU A 291 11.65 -20.47 -31.13
N LYS A 292 10.39 -20.72 -31.49
CA LYS A 292 10.03 -21.02 -32.88
C LYS A 292 10.11 -19.72 -33.68
N ILE A 293 11.23 -19.55 -34.38
CA ILE A 293 11.42 -18.57 -35.44
C ILE A 293 10.34 -18.86 -36.50
N ALA A 294 9.33 -17.99 -36.57
CA ALA A 294 8.36 -18.02 -37.65
C ALA A 294 9.08 -17.66 -38.96
N LYS A 295 9.00 -18.59 -39.90
CA LYS A 295 9.47 -18.46 -41.28
C LYS A 295 8.96 -17.16 -41.90
N THR A 296 9.88 -16.42 -42.48
CA THR A 296 9.66 -15.25 -43.35
C THR A 296 8.64 -15.58 -44.46
N THR A 297 7.39 -15.18 -44.26
CA THR A 297 6.42 -15.04 -45.36
C THR A 297 6.62 -13.69 -46.02
N ARG A 298 6.93 -13.73 -47.31
CA ARG A 298 7.07 -12.61 -48.25
C ARG A 298 5.95 -11.58 -48.09
N LEU A 299 6.35 -10.32 -48.02
CA LEU A 299 5.50 -9.14 -48.22
C LEU A 299 4.95 -9.15 -49.66
N PRO A 300 3.65 -8.94 -49.90
CA PRO A 300 3.15 -8.54 -51.20
C PRO A 300 3.45 -7.04 -51.43
N SER A 301 3.85 -6.70 -52.66
CA SER A 301 4.25 -5.36 -53.10
C SER A 301 3.16 -4.29 -52.93
N PRO A 302 3.53 -3.02 -52.69
CA PRO A 302 2.56 -1.93 -52.71
C PRO A 302 2.15 -1.59 -54.16
N GLY A 303 0.87 -1.80 -54.47
CA GLY A 303 0.22 -1.21 -55.65
C GLY A 303 -0.08 0.28 -55.42
N PRO A 304 -0.24 1.08 -56.49
CA PRO A 304 -0.24 2.53 -56.40
C PRO A 304 -1.61 3.05 -55.92
N GLY A 305 -1.64 3.92 -54.92
CA GLY A 305 -2.91 4.49 -54.47
C GLY A 305 -2.80 5.52 -53.35
N LYS A 306 -2.76 6.79 -53.76
CA LYS A 306 -3.13 8.00 -52.99
C LYS A 306 -2.30 8.32 -51.73
N LEU A 307 -1.19 9.03 -51.96
CA LEU A 307 -0.70 10.06 -51.04
C LEU A 307 -1.76 11.17 -50.92
N ILE A 308 -2.23 11.46 -49.71
CA ILE A 308 -2.80 12.77 -49.36
C ILE A 308 -2.06 13.24 -48.12
N TRP A 309 -1.11 14.14 -48.34
CA TRP A 309 -0.58 15.05 -47.32
C TRP A 309 -1.55 16.21 -47.17
N ALA A 310 -1.92 16.57 -45.95
CA ALA A 310 -2.51 17.86 -45.64
C ALA A 310 -1.64 18.55 -44.59
N CYS A 311 -0.81 19.47 -45.08
CA CYS A 311 -0.15 20.52 -44.31
C CYS A 311 -0.98 21.80 -44.54
N PRO A 312 -1.38 22.57 -43.52
CA PRO A 312 -2.00 23.87 -43.73
C PRO A 312 -0.94 24.97 -43.71
N SER A 313 -0.72 25.62 -44.85
CA SER A 313 0.04 26.86 -44.97
C SER A 313 -0.44 27.61 -46.20
N THR A 314 -1.26 28.65 -46.01
CA THR A 314 -1.17 29.91 -46.75
C THR A 314 -1.91 30.99 -45.99
N SER A 315 -1.13 31.91 -45.44
CA SER A 315 -1.45 33.31 -45.27
C SER A 315 -1.92 33.91 -46.60
N ASP A 316 -3.13 34.48 -46.65
CA ASP A 316 -3.51 35.51 -47.62
C ASP A 316 -4.76 36.25 -47.10
N LEU A 317 -4.52 37.35 -46.39
CA LEU A 317 -5.51 38.40 -46.15
C LEU A 317 -4.77 39.75 -46.15
N ARG A 318 -4.66 40.36 -47.34
CA ARG A 318 -4.53 41.80 -47.53
C ARG A 318 -5.43 42.22 -48.68
N SER A 319 -6.53 42.88 -48.33
CA SER A 319 -7.22 43.92 -49.09
C SER A 319 -7.97 44.76 -48.08
#